data_AF-A0A0D2WNW5-F1
#
_entry.id   AF-A0A0D2WNW5-F1
#
_cell.length_a   1.000
_cell.length_b   1.000
_cell.length_c   1.000
_cell.angle_alpha   90.00
_cell.angle_beta   90.00
_cell.angle_gamma   90.00
#
_symmetry.space_group_name_H-M   'P 1'
#
loop_
_entity.id
_entity.type
_entity.pdbx_description
1 polymer ?
#
loop_
_entity_poly.entity_id
_entity_poly.type
_entity_poly.pdbx_seq_one_letter_code
_entity_poly.pdbx_strand_id
1 'polypeptide(L)'
;MRRGSIPARVAAVRASPKLTMTTPTMTKMMMMHMMMMMLVAVLVVLAGVGGQPAHAKRIAGSPYPSSPLPAAVVVTIDDAYLSVAQRVLVNTLQGQLARNGRPALYRFSSNSTLAGTSQDFVLWLEQAALSFGVTPDHSIERNLTAVLTRFRSSIAGFVLYDGANPSFGDSVNVALSVCAAVPGAIATDPTNVPLLQSLGLVQLYDVRASTGRSFDWALDTFGSAFSNTTITFQTTAMPDQLSDWTVFSQSFSYFITSDLNASATAKRAFSRLDQSPLAALFGWGVSENGLVGFASEHHAVVHAADWAINLSVLANLNVSSTFALTQKTHANDVPSPPPAVHTVCFLMTDGDNIQWLLTSFMAWYNTTAKGKTNLGWTISPALFELAPAVMQYLYDTASNGTTAGMPGRDFFVAAPSGLGYGYPNSLPNMAEFSTLTSDFMAATDLRIVNVITTDNDNPTNNLDSLIAEPNVDAVFLYPYDNYALLNGSLTWMNGKPVIGGRYNLWSGTFETPQTLAAKINALPRNIQSADSYTLIPVHVWTNSVQDVATCASLLQAGVDVVTPDVFVQRISKHVART
;
A
#
# COMPACT_ATOMS: atom_id res chain seq x y z
N MET A 1 33.79 -4.52 24.41
CA MET A 1 33.15 -4.11 25.70
C MET A 1 32.71 -2.66 25.57
N ARG A 2 31.58 -2.31 26.22
CA ARG A 2 30.78 -1.08 26.13
C ARG A 2 29.77 -1.02 24.98
N ARG A 3 28.61 -1.61 25.30
CA ARG A 3 27.30 -1.42 24.69
C ARG A 3 26.83 0.03 24.94
N GLY A 4 26.42 0.73 23.89
CA GLY A 4 25.69 2.00 23.97
C GLY A 4 24.22 1.75 23.69
N SER A 5 23.43 1.70 24.74
CA SER A 5 21.96 1.65 24.72
C SER A 5 21.37 2.95 24.19
N ILE A 6 20.55 2.88 23.15
CA ILE A 6 19.68 3.97 22.69
C ILE A 6 18.42 3.95 23.57
N PRO A 7 18.06 5.04 24.27
CA PRO A 7 16.89 5.04 25.14
C PRO A 7 15.60 5.26 24.36
N ALA A 8 14.61 4.41 24.63
CA ALA A 8 13.22 4.64 24.31
C ALA A 8 12.70 5.91 24.99
N ARG A 9 12.04 6.81 24.23
CA ARG A 9 11.14 7.82 24.79
C ARG A 9 9.85 7.89 23.99
N VAL A 10 8.80 7.41 24.65
CA VAL A 10 7.40 7.58 24.30
C VAL A 10 6.93 9.00 24.71
N ALA A 11 6.10 9.58 23.84
CA ALA A 11 5.11 10.64 24.05
C ALA A 11 5.55 12.04 24.54
N ALA A 12 5.42 13.03 23.64
CA ALA A 12 4.65 14.25 23.85
C ALA A 12 4.54 15.04 22.53
N VAL A 13 3.55 14.74 21.70
CA VAL A 13 3.17 15.62 20.58
C VAL A 13 2.44 16.82 21.18
N ARG A 14 3.09 17.98 21.18
CA ARG A 14 2.47 19.26 21.51
C ARG A 14 1.48 19.63 20.40
N ALA A 15 0.22 19.79 20.78
CA ALA A 15 -0.82 20.38 19.96
C ALA A 15 -0.40 21.79 19.50
N SER A 16 -0.45 22.03 18.19
CA SER A 16 -0.43 23.37 17.59
C SER A 16 -1.87 23.79 17.26
N PRO A 17 -2.17 25.11 17.24
CA PRO A 17 -3.48 25.61 17.66
C PRO A 17 -4.59 25.42 16.61
N LYS A 18 -5.78 25.05 17.13
CA LYS A 18 -7.05 24.98 16.40
C LYS A 18 -7.40 26.34 15.79
N LEU A 19 -7.44 26.43 14.46
CA LEU A 19 -8.27 27.43 13.78
C LEU A 19 -9.68 26.87 13.66
N THR A 20 -10.60 27.40 14.46
CA THR A 20 -12.04 27.20 14.29
C THR A 20 -12.52 28.00 13.07
N MET A 21 -12.85 27.32 11.97
CA MET A 21 -13.70 27.88 10.92
C MET A 21 -15.04 27.15 10.90
N THR A 22 -16.09 27.85 11.32
CA THR A 22 -17.48 27.44 11.16
C THR A 22 -17.91 27.64 9.71
N THR A 23 -18.37 26.59 9.02
CA THR A 23 -19.02 26.69 7.70
C THR A 23 -20.30 25.85 7.65
N PRO A 24 -21.50 26.46 7.61
CA PRO A 24 -22.77 25.74 7.49
C PRO A 24 -23.23 25.54 6.03
N THR A 25 -22.38 25.77 5.03
CA THR A 25 -22.78 25.78 3.60
C THR A 25 -22.51 24.49 2.84
N MET A 26 -21.65 23.59 3.34
CA MET A 26 -21.25 22.36 2.64
C MET A 26 -22.35 21.28 2.59
N THR A 27 -23.22 21.22 3.60
CA THR A 27 -24.19 20.12 3.79
C THR A 27 -25.33 20.13 2.76
N LYS A 28 -25.75 21.31 2.27
CA LYS A 28 -26.82 21.42 1.27
C LYS A 28 -26.36 21.08 -0.15
N MET A 29 -25.10 21.33 -0.48
CA MET A 29 -24.55 21.05 -1.81
C MET A 29 -24.26 19.55 -2.00
N MET A 30 -23.89 18.85 -0.92
CA MET A 30 -23.75 17.38 -0.88
C MET A 30 -25.10 16.67 -1.03
N MET A 31 -26.16 17.12 -0.34
CA MET A 31 -27.50 16.52 -0.48
C MET A 31 -28.08 16.66 -1.90
N MET A 32 -27.80 17.76 -2.59
CA MET A 32 -28.30 17.98 -3.96
C MET A 32 -27.52 17.15 -5.00
N HIS A 33 -26.22 16.87 -4.75
CA HIS A 33 -25.45 15.89 -5.53
C HIS A 33 -25.91 14.45 -5.29
N MET A 34 -26.26 14.08 -4.05
CA MET A 34 -26.82 12.76 -3.72
C MET A 34 -28.12 12.45 -4.47
N MET A 35 -29.04 13.42 -4.58
CA MET A 35 -30.31 13.23 -5.32
C MET A 35 -30.11 13.14 -6.83
N MET A 36 -29.14 13.86 -7.40
CA MET A 36 -28.87 13.81 -8.84
C MET A 36 -28.12 12.52 -9.23
N MET A 37 -27.29 11.97 -8.35
CA MET A 37 -26.58 10.69 -8.55
C MET A 37 -27.49 9.46 -8.41
N MET A 38 -28.48 9.48 -7.50
CA MET A 38 -29.50 8.42 -7.43
C MET A 38 -30.30 8.30 -8.73
N LEU A 39 -30.54 9.40 -9.44
CA LEU A 39 -31.28 9.38 -10.71
C LEU A 39 -30.46 8.77 -11.86
N VAL A 40 -29.13 8.95 -11.85
CA VAL A 40 -28.22 8.38 -12.85
C VAL A 40 -28.00 6.88 -12.62
N ALA A 41 -27.90 6.45 -11.35
CA ALA A 41 -27.80 5.02 -11.00
C ALA A 41 -29.05 4.22 -11.44
N VAL A 42 -30.25 4.80 -11.33
CA VAL A 42 -31.49 4.16 -11.80
C VAL A 42 -31.57 4.05 -13.33
N LEU A 43 -30.94 4.96 -14.07
CA LEU A 43 -30.90 4.93 -15.54
C LEU A 43 -29.88 3.92 -16.09
N VAL A 44 -28.77 3.65 -15.38
CA VAL A 44 -27.77 2.64 -15.80
C VAL A 44 -28.28 1.21 -15.59
N VAL A 45 -29.18 0.98 -14.64
CA VAL A 45 -29.79 -0.35 -14.40
C VAL A 45 -30.72 -0.80 -15.55
N LEU A 46 -31.19 0.13 -16.40
CA LEU A 46 -32.08 -0.21 -17.52
C LEU A 46 -31.35 -0.50 -18.85
N ALA A 47 -30.01 -0.37 -18.92
CA ALA A 47 -29.24 -0.53 -20.16
C ALA A 47 -28.13 -1.60 -20.14
N GLY A 48 -28.02 -2.40 -19.07
CA GLY A 48 -26.96 -3.41 -18.94
C GLY A 48 -27.41 -4.84 -19.22
N VAL A 49 -27.28 -5.29 -20.46
CA VAL A 49 -27.48 -6.68 -20.88
C VAL A 49 -26.42 -7.61 -20.27
N GLY A 50 -26.83 -8.51 -19.39
CA GLY A 50 -26.52 -9.96 -19.47
C GLY A 50 -25.06 -10.45 -19.51
N GLY A 51 -24.08 -9.74 -18.96
CA GLY A 51 -22.73 -10.30 -18.73
C GLY A 51 -22.69 -11.13 -17.43
N GLN A 52 -22.19 -12.37 -17.49
CA GLN A 52 -21.77 -13.08 -16.27
C GLN A 52 -20.69 -12.23 -15.58
N PRO A 53 -20.75 -12.03 -14.25
CA PRO A 53 -19.68 -11.36 -13.53
C PRO A 53 -18.39 -12.15 -13.77
N ALA A 54 -17.44 -11.54 -14.48
CA ALA A 54 -16.15 -12.12 -14.77
C ALA A 54 -15.11 -11.46 -13.86
N HIS A 55 -14.20 -12.26 -13.30
CA HIS A 55 -13.07 -11.71 -12.54
C HIS A 55 -12.16 -10.88 -13.43
N ALA A 56 -11.43 -9.95 -12.80
CA ALA A 56 -10.20 -9.44 -13.39
C ALA A 56 -9.33 -10.63 -13.80
N LYS A 57 -8.82 -10.63 -15.04
CA LYS A 57 -7.76 -11.56 -15.40
C LYS A 57 -6.54 -11.23 -14.53
N ARG A 58 -6.27 -12.10 -13.57
CA ARG A 58 -5.10 -11.98 -12.69
C ARG A 58 -3.83 -12.21 -13.49
N ILE A 59 -2.75 -11.56 -13.06
CA ILE A 59 -1.42 -11.71 -13.62
C ILE A 59 -0.91 -13.10 -13.25
N ALA A 60 -0.38 -13.82 -14.26
CA ALA A 60 0.12 -15.16 -14.07
C ALA A 60 1.29 -15.14 -13.07
N GLY A 61 1.29 -16.05 -12.10
CA GLY A 61 2.31 -16.07 -11.05
C GLY A 61 2.14 -15.04 -9.93
N SER A 62 1.06 -14.24 -9.94
CA SER A 62 0.72 -13.36 -8.82
C SER A 62 0.63 -14.13 -7.50
N PRO A 63 1.25 -13.64 -6.41
CA PRO A 63 1.16 -14.28 -5.09
C PRO A 63 -0.20 -14.04 -4.41
N TYR A 64 -1.01 -13.12 -4.95
CA TYR A 64 -2.23 -12.65 -4.31
C TYR A 64 -3.42 -13.57 -4.61
N PRO A 65 -4.17 -14.02 -3.59
CA PRO A 65 -5.35 -14.84 -3.79
C PRO A 65 -6.50 -14.03 -4.41
N SER A 66 -7.47 -14.76 -4.96
CA SER A 66 -8.74 -14.22 -5.45
C SER A 66 -9.91 -15.06 -4.94
N SER A 67 -11.04 -14.40 -4.74
CA SER A 67 -12.30 -15.03 -4.39
C SER A 67 -12.90 -15.73 -5.61
N PRO A 68 -13.66 -16.83 -5.46
CA PRO A 68 -14.41 -17.43 -6.57
C PRO A 68 -15.43 -16.51 -7.24
N LEU A 69 -15.94 -15.48 -6.57
CA LEU A 69 -16.87 -14.48 -7.13
C LEU A 69 -16.46 -13.07 -6.68
N PRO A 70 -16.70 -12.04 -7.53
CA PRO A 70 -16.39 -10.67 -7.14
C PRO A 70 -17.38 -10.12 -6.11
N ALA A 71 -17.00 -9.02 -5.47
CA ALA A 71 -17.84 -8.22 -4.61
C ALA A 71 -18.96 -7.59 -5.44
N ALA A 72 -20.20 -7.77 -4.97
CA ALA A 72 -21.39 -7.23 -5.60
C ALA A 72 -22.21 -6.44 -4.58
N VAL A 73 -22.84 -7.11 -3.61
CA VAL A 73 -23.51 -6.44 -2.49
C VAL A 73 -22.63 -6.56 -1.25
N VAL A 74 -22.33 -5.44 -0.62
CA VAL A 74 -21.41 -5.35 0.50
C VAL A 74 -22.13 -4.73 1.68
N VAL A 75 -22.40 -5.53 2.71
CA VAL A 75 -22.92 -5.06 4.00
C VAL A 75 -21.83 -4.22 4.66
N THR A 76 -22.15 -2.99 5.02
CA THR A 76 -21.21 -2.13 5.73
C THR A 76 -21.36 -2.29 7.24
N ILE A 77 -20.28 -2.04 7.98
CA ILE A 77 -20.32 -1.98 9.44
C ILE A 77 -19.39 -0.88 9.95
N ASP A 78 -19.91 -0.08 10.88
CA ASP A 78 -19.25 1.12 11.36
C ASP A 78 -18.46 0.81 12.65
N ASP A 79 -17.14 0.91 12.53
CA ASP A 79 -16.17 0.66 13.59
C ASP A 79 -16.37 1.55 14.81
N ALA A 80 -17.03 2.72 14.66
CA ALA A 80 -17.36 3.61 15.78
C ALA A 80 -18.29 2.95 16.82
N TYR A 81 -18.99 1.87 16.45
CA TYR A 81 -19.91 1.12 17.31
C TYR A 81 -19.36 -0.23 17.79
N LEU A 82 -18.09 -0.53 17.48
CA LEU A 82 -17.48 -1.81 17.78
C LEU A 82 -16.29 -1.66 18.72
N SER A 83 -16.16 -2.58 19.68
CA SER A 83 -14.90 -2.77 20.40
C SER A 83 -13.82 -3.36 19.48
N VAL A 84 -12.54 -3.27 19.85
CA VAL A 84 -11.44 -3.90 19.10
C VAL A 84 -11.71 -5.40 18.89
N ALA A 85 -12.14 -6.12 19.93
CA ALA A 85 -12.44 -7.56 19.83
C ALA A 85 -13.60 -7.84 18.86
N GLN A 86 -14.61 -6.97 18.81
CA GLN A 86 -15.70 -7.08 17.83
C GLN A 86 -15.21 -6.80 16.40
N ARG A 87 -14.25 -5.89 16.22
CA ARG A 87 -13.64 -5.63 14.91
C ARG A 87 -12.76 -6.79 14.42
N VAL A 88 -12.03 -7.47 15.31
CA VAL A 88 -11.33 -8.74 14.98
C VAL A 88 -12.32 -9.79 14.50
N LEU A 89 -13.42 -9.94 15.23
CA LEU A 89 -14.49 -10.89 14.89
C LEU A 89 -15.12 -10.59 13.53
N VAL A 90 -15.42 -9.32 13.25
CA VAL A 90 -15.93 -8.85 11.95
C VAL A 90 -14.91 -9.07 10.84
N ASN A 91 -13.63 -8.78 11.05
CA ASN A 91 -12.58 -9.00 10.05
C ASN A 91 -12.39 -10.47 9.71
N THR A 92 -12.35 -11.34 10.71
CA THR A 92 -12.21 -12.77 10.44
C THR A 92 -13.43 -13.31 9.69
N LEU A 93 -14.65 -12.84 10.01
CA LEU A 93 -15.84 -13.12 9.21
C LEU A 93 -15.70 -12.59 7.76
N GLN A 94 -15.24 -11.35 7.58
CA GLN A 94 -15.01 -10.74 6.27
C GLN A 94 -14.07 -11.60 5.41
N GLY A 95 -12.94 -12.05 5.99
CA GLY A 95 -12.00 -12.94 5.31
C GLY A 95 -12.60 -14.30 4.94
N GLN A 96 -13.37 -14.93 5.84
CA GLN A 96 -14.07 -16.19 5.53
C GLN A 96 -15.10 -16.02 4.41
N LEU A 97 -15.82 -14.90 4.41
CA LEU A 97 -16.80 -14.56 3.39
C LEU A 97 -16.13 -14.41 2.01
N ALA A 98 -15.04 -13.65 1.93
CA ALA A 98 -14.26 -13.51 0.69
C ALA A 98 -13.70 -14.86 0.22
N ARG A 99 -13.17 -15.69 1.12
CA ARG A 99 -12.64 -17.02 0.78
C ARG A 99 -13.71 -17.94 0.17
N ASN A 100 -14.96 -17.82 0.62
CA ASN A 100 -16.08 -18.65 0.19
C ASN A 100 -16.88 -18.06 -0.99
N GLY A 101 -16.28 -17.17 -1.79
CA GLY A 101 -16.94 -16.60 -2.97
C GLY A 101 -17.98 -15.53 -2.63
N ARG A 102 -17.88 -14.87 -1.47
CA ARG A 102 -18.86 -13.87 -1.01
C ARG A 102 -18.19 -12.67 -0.34
N PRO A 103 -17.26 -11.93 -0.98
CA PRO A 103 -16.68 -10.72 -0.40
C PRO A 103 -17.76 -9.64 -0.21
N ALA A 104 -18.44 -9.66 0.94
CA ALA A 104 -19.75 -9.04 1.14
C ALA A 104 -19.89 -8.30 2.48
N LEU A 105 -18.78 -8.05 3.17
CA LEU A 105 -18.74 -7.31 4.43
C LEU A 105 -17.63 -6.26 4.32
N TYR A 106 -17.88 -5.00 4.69
CA TYR A 106 -16.90 -3.93 4.58
C TYR A 106 -16.97 -3.03 5.80
N ARG A 107 -15.82 -2.72 6.36
CA ARG A 107 -15.67 -1.85 7.52
C ARG A 107 -15.40 -0.43 7.09
N PHE A 108 -16.00 0.50 7.79
CA PHE A 108 -15.65 1.92 7.70
C PHE A 108 -15.80 2.53 9.10
N SER A 109 -15.50 3.80 9.26
CA SER A 109 -15.75 4.51 10.51
C SER A 109 -16.45 5.83 10.23
N SER A 110 -17.56 6.12 10.91
CA SER A 110 -18.18 7.45 10.85
C SER A 110 -17.45 8.49 11.72
N ASN A 111 -16.46 8.07 12.53
CA ASN A 111 -15.71 8.97 13.39
C ASN A 111 -14.53 9.60 12.63
N SER A 112 -14.68 10.86 12.25
CA SER A 112 -13.68 11.67 11.53
C SER A 112 -12.46 12.08 12.37
N THR A 113 -12.47 11.83 13.70
CA THR A 113 -11.35 12.22 14.60
C THR A 113 -10.25 11.17 14.69
N LEU A 114 -10.45 9.98 14.12
CA LEU A 114 -9.38 9.05 13.87
C LEU A 114 -8.66 9.53 12.60
N ALA A 115 -7.58 10.29 12.79
CA ALA A 115 -6.79 10.86 11.70
C ALA A 115 -6.52 9.78 10.64
N GLY A 116 -6.93 10.03 9.39
CA GLY A 116 -6.60 9.20 8.24
C GLY A 116 -7.09 7.75 8.29
N THR A 117 -8.24 7.44 8.90
CA THR A 117 -8.76 6.06 8.91
C THR A 117 -10.28 5.93 8.70
N SER A 118 -11.02 7.02 8.51
CA SER A 118 -12.47 6.95 8.25
C SER A 118 -12.86 7.38 6.83
N GLN A 119 -12.26 8.45 6.33
CA GLN A 119 -12.75 9.10 5.10
C GLN A 119 -12.29 8.38 3.82
N ASP A 120 -11.05 7.88 3.79
CA ASP A 120 -10.52 7.22 2.59
C ASP A 120 -11.22 5.87 2.35
N PHE A 121 -11.58 5.10 3.40
CA PHE A 121 -12.36 3.86 3.21
C PHE A 121 -13.77 4.11 2.68
N VAL A 122 -14.41 5.22 3.07
CA VAL A 122 -15.68 5.62 2.47
C VAL A 122 -15.47 5.97 1.00
N LEU A 123 -14.42 6.75 0.69
CA LEU A 123 -14.05 7.10 -0.68
C LEU A 123 -13.79 5.85 -1.56
N TRP A 124 -13.11 4.83 -1.04
CA TRP A 124 -12.85 3.60 -1.79
C TRP A 124 -14.10 2.76 -2.00
N LEU A 125 -15.03 2.76 -1.04
CA LEU A 125 -16.33 2.11 -1.21
C LEU A 125 -17.19 2.84 -2.25
N GLU A 126 -17.17 4.17 -2.23
CA GLU A 126 -17.85 5.00 -3.25
C GLU A 126 -17.24 4.78 -4.63
N GLN A 127 -15.91 4.77 -4.76
CA GLN A 127 -15.25 4.48 -6.03
C GLN A 127 -15.53 3.06 -6.52
N ALA A 128 -15.54 2.07 -5.62
CA ALA A 128 -15.93 0.70 -5.95
C ALA A 128 -17.38 0.63 -6.46
N ALA A 129 -18.30 1.40 -5.86
CA ALA A 129 -19.67 1.48 -6.30
C ALA A 129 -19.82 2.13 -7.68
N LEU A 130 -19.10 3.23 -7.91
CA LEU A 130 -19.13 3.99 -9.15
C LEU A 130 -18.56 3.22 -10.34
N SER A 131 -17.44 2.53 -10.13
CA SER A 131 -16.63 2.00 -11.25
C SER A 131 -16.58 0.47 -11.34
N PHE A 132 -17.00 -0.24 -10.29
CA PHE A 132 -16.87 -1.70 -10.19
C PHE A 132 -18.18 -2.40 -9.79
N GLY A 133 -19.32 -1.70 -9.84
CA GLY A 133 -20.64 -2.30 -9.64
C GLY A 133 -20.91 -2.80 -8.22
N VAL A 134 -20.16 -2.33 -7.23
CA VAL A 134 -20.44 -2.62 -5.81
C VAL A 134 -21.68 -1.86 -5.35
N THR A 135 -22.55 -2.52 -4.60
CA THR A 135 -23.73 -1.93 -3.96
C THR A 135 -23.55 -2.00 -2.44
N PRO A 136 -23.24 -0.86 -1.78
CA PRO A 136 -23.20 -0.79 -0.33
C PRO A 136 -24.57 -1.00 0.31
N ASP A 137 -24.65 -1.84 1.34
CA ASP A 137 -25.84 -2.06 2.18
C ASP A 137 -25.56 -1.57 3.60
N HIS A 138 -26.15 -0.43 3.94
CA HIS A 138 -26.02 0.25 5.23
C HIS A 138 -27.10 -0.14 6.25
N SER A 139 -28.01 -1.06 5.91
CA SER A 139 -29.24 -1.33 6.69
C SER A 139 -28.98 -1.82 8.12
N ILE A 140 -27.82 -2.42 8.38
CA ILE A 140 -27.43 -3.02 9.66
C ILE A 140 -26.04 -2.55 10.14
N GLU A 141 -25.55 -1.42 9.64
CA GLU A 141 -24.15 -0.96 9.84
C GLU A 141 -23.76 -0.71 11.31
N ARG A 142 -24.73 -0.59 12.22
CA ARG A 142 -24.52 -0.39 13.67
C ARG A 142 -24.96 -1.58 14.52
N ASN A 143 -25.24 -2.73 13.90
CA ASN A 143 -25.82 -3.88 14.58
C ASN A 143 -25.01 -5.16 14.31
N LEU A 144 -24.01 -5.39 15.16
CA LEU A 144 -23.15 -6.58 15.10
C LEU A 144 -23.96 -7.89 15.11
N THR A 145 -24.99 -7.99 15.96
CA THR A 145 -25.83 -9.19 16.04
C THR A 145 -26.57 -9.45 14.74
N ALA A 146 -27.09 -8.42 14.09
CA ALA A 146 -27.75 -8.54 12.79
C ALA A 146 -26.76 -8.95 11.70
N VAL A 147 -25.54 -8.42 11.70
CA VAL A 147 -24.47 -8.82 10.76
C VAL A 147 -24.12 -10.30 10.95
N LEU A 148 -23.88 -10.74 12.18
CA LEU A 148 -23.59 -12.14 12.47
C LEU A 148 -24.75 -13.07 12.09
N THR A 149 -25.99 -12.64 12.33
CA THR A 149 -27.19 -13.40 11.94
C THR A 149 -27.30 -13.50 10.41
N ARG A 150 -27.06 -12.40 9.69
CA ARG A 150 -27.11 -12.32 8.22
C ARG A 150 -26.15 -13.32 7.56
N PHE A 151 -24.98 -13.51 8.17
CA PHE A 151 -23.92 -14.39 7.66
C PHE A 151 -23.76 -15.69 8.44
N ARG A 152 -24.73 -16.05 9.30
CA ARG A 152 -24.63 -17.20 10.20
C ARG A 152 -24.27 -18.51 9.50
N SER A 153 -24.77 -18.74 8.29
CA SER A 153 -24.49 -19.94 7.50
C SER A 153 -23.05 -20.05 7.00
N SER A 154 -22.30 -18.95 7.03
CA SER A 154 -20.87 -18.90 6.66
C SER A 154 -19.94 -19.05 7.87
N ILE A 155 -20.50 -19.25 9.07
CA ILE A 155 -19.76 -19.37 10.33
C ILE A 155 -19.93 -20.79 10.88
N ALA A 156 -18.83 -21.53 10.96
CA ALA A 156 -18.78 -22.86 11.56
C ALA A 156 -18.72 -22.80 13.09
N GLY A 157 -18.03 -21.80 13.63
CA GLY A 157 -17.86 -21.59 15.07
C GLY A 157 -16.75 -20.58 15.33
N PHE A 158 -16.32 -20.45 16.59
CA PHE A 158 -15.35 -19.45 16.99
C PHE A 158 -14.06 -20.02 17.59
N VAL A 159 -12.96 -19.28 17.44
CA VAL A 159 -11.66 -19.53 18.04
C VAL A 159 -11.45 -18.52 19.16
N LEU A 160 -11.34 -19.00 20.39
CA LEU A 160 -11.19 -18.18 21.58
C LEU A 160 -9.71 -17.82 21.80
N TYR A 161 -9.39 -16.53 21.86
CA TYR A 161 -8.08 -16.01 22.27
C TYR A 161 -8.20 -15.19 23.58
N ASP A 162 -7.08 -14.69 24.09
CA ASP A 162 -7.09 -13.92 25.34
C ASP A 162 -7.73 -12.53 25.17
N GLY A 163 -8.48 -12.08 26.17
CA GLY A 163 -8.92 -10.68 26.22
C GLY A 163 -7.75 -9.72 26.34
N ALA A 164 -7.94 -8.46 25.96
CA ALA A 164 -6.89 -7.44 26.03
C ALA A 164 -6.38 -7.23 27.48
N ASN A 165 -5.11 -7.55 27.78
CA ASN A 165 -4.40 -7.11 28.99
C ASN A 165 -2.87 -7.37 28.93
N PRO A 166 -1.96 -6.36 28.86
CA PRO A 166 -2.13 -4.98 28.38
C PRO A 166 -2.15 -4.88 26.84
N SER A 167 -1.89 -6.00 26.16
CA SER A 167 -2.15 -6.26 24.74
C SER A 167 -2.90 -7.60 24.65
N PHE A 168 -3.30 -8.03 23.45
CA PHE A 168 -3.95 -9.32 23.25
C PHE A 168 -2.99 -10.52 23.38
N GLY A 169 -1.68 -10.28 23.49
CA GLY A 169 -0.65 -11.32 23.50
C GLY A 169 -0.61 -12.10 22.18
N ASP A 170 0.21 -13.13 22.11
CA ASP A 170 0.39 -13.93 20.88
C ASP A 170 -0.86 -14.75 20.50
N SER A 171 -1.74 -15.04 21.47
CA SER A 171 -2.91 -15.90 21.25
C SER A 171 -3.88 -15.34 20.20
N VAL A 172 -3.93 -14.02 19.98
CA VAL A 172 -4.74 -13.44 18.91
C VAL A 172 -4.20 -13.81 17.53
N ASN A 173 -2.88 -13.74 17.28
CA ASN A 173 -2.30 -14.13 16.00
C ASN A 173 -2.34 -15.65 15.81
N VAL A 174 -2.25 -16.43 16.88
CA VAL A 174 -2.54 -17.88 16.84
C VAL A 174 -4.00 -18.10 16.41
N ALA A 175 -4.97 -17.37 16.97
CA ALA A 175 -6.37 -17.49 16.57
C ALA A 175 -6.62 -17.08 15.11
N LEU A 176 -5.97 -16.01 14.64
CA LEU A 176 -6.03 -15.59 13.23
C LEU A 176 -5.46 -16.67 12.32
N SER A 177 -4.35 -17.30 12.69
CA SER A 177 -3.79 -18.43 11.97
C SER A 177 -4.77 -19.61 11.95
N VAL A 178 -5.39 -19.96 13.06
CA VAL A 178 -6.43 -21.01 13.07
C VAL A 178 -7.60 -20.65 12.15
N CYS A 179 -8.05 -19.38 12.14
CA CYS A 179 -9.11 -18.93 11.23
C CYS A 179 -8.68 -19.01 9.76
N ALA A 180 -7.42 -18.70 9.44
CA ALA A 180 -6.85 -18.86 8.12
C ALA A 180 -6.82 -20.34 7.68
N ALA A 181 -6.56 -21.27 8.60
CA ALA A 181 -6.53 -22.70 8.31
C ALA A 181 -7.92 -23.36 8.25
N VAL A 182 -8.86 -22.94 9.09
CA VAL A 182 -10.15 -23.63 9.32
C VAL A 182 -11.30 -22.86 8.64
N PRO A 183 -11.94 -23.43 7.59
CA PRO A 183 -13.06 -22.78 6.93
C PRO A 183 -14.22 -22.44 7.89
N GLY A 184 -14.70 -21.20 7.80
CA GLY A 184 -15.83 -20.71 8.61
C GLY A 184 -15.50 -20.42 10.08
N ALA A 185 -14.24 -20.53 10.50
CA ALA A 185 -13.81 -20.13 11.84
C ALA A 185 -13.65 -18.61 11.95
N ILE A 186 -14.17 -18.03 13.03
CA ILE A 186 -14.00 -16.60 13.37
C ILE A 186 -13.31 -16.44 14.71
N ALA A 187 -12.47 -15.42 14.88
CA ALA A 187 -11.73 -15.20 16.13
C ALA A 187 -12.53 -14.32 17.10
N THR A 188 -12.46 -14.61 18.40
CA THR A 188 -13.10 -13.82 19.44
C THR A 188 -12.34 -13.87 20.76
N ASP A 189 -12.49 -12.82 21.56
CA ASP A 189 -12.14 -12.83 22.98
C ASP A 189 -13.32 -13.31 23.87
N PRO A 190 -13.12 -13.46 25.19
CA PRO A 190 -14.18 -13.91 26.11
C PRO A 190 -15.41 -13.01 26.18
N THR A 191 -15.29 -11.72 25.83
CA THR A 191 -16.37 -10.74 26.01
C THR A 191 -17.54 -10.97 25.05
N ASN A 192 -17.28 -11.53 23.86
CA ASN A 192 -18.30 -11.80 22.85
C ASN A 192 -18.82 -13.25 22.88
N VAL A 193 -18.25 -14.14 23.70
CA VAL A 193 -18.68 -15.55 23.78
C VAL A 193 -20.18 -15.70 24.08
N PRO A 194 -20.79 -14.98 25.04
CA PRO A 194 -22.22 -15.10 25.29
C PRO A 194 -23.08 -14.73 24.07
N LEU A 195 -22.69 -13.71 23.31
CA LEU A 195 -23.38 -13.33 22.07
C LEU A 195 -23.30 -14.47 21.05
N LEU A 196 -22.12 -15.03 20.82
CA LEU A 196 -21.92 -16.09 19.83
C LEU A 196 -22.66 -17.38 20.21
N GLN A 197 -22.65 -17.74 21.49
CA GLN A 197 -23.43 -18.88 22.00
C GLN A 197 -24.94 -18.65 21.85
N SER A 198 -25.44 -17.43 22.05
CA SER A 198 -26.86 -17.12 21.82
C SER A 198 -27.28 -17.22 20.35
N LEU A 199 -26.33 -17.08 19.42
CA LEU A 199 -26.50 -17.35 17.98
C LEU A 199 -26.24 -18.83 17.60
N GLY A 200 -26.09 -19.71 18.59
CA GLY A 200 -25.86 -21.14 18.41
C GLY A 200 -24.49 -21.47 17.80
N LEU A 201 -23.48 -20.60 17.97
CA LEU A 201 -22.11 -20.87 17.55
C LEU A 201 -21.36 -21.65 18.63
N VAL A 202 -20.59 -22.64 18.21
CA VAL A 202 -19.76 -23.47 19.08
C VAL A 202 -18.33 -22.98 19.10
N GLN A 203 -17.62 -23.22 20.21
CA GLN A 203 -16.19 -23.01 20.27
C GLN A 203 -15.49 -24.14 19.51
N LEU A 204 -14.72 -23.80 18.47
CA LEU A 204 -13.93 -24.76 17.69
C LEU A 204 -12.58 -25.02 18.37
N TYR A 205 -11.91 -23.94 18.76
CA TYR A 205 -10.60 -23.98 19.42
C TYR A 205 -10.54 -22.94 20.54
N ASP A 206 -9.83 -23.28 21.60
CA ASP A 206 -9.35 -22.35 22.62
C ASP A 206 -7.84 -22.24 22.47
N VAL A 207 -7.31 -21.08 22.14
CA VAL A 207 -5.87 -20.84 21.93
C VAL A 207 -5.32 -19.80 22.90
N ARG A 208 -6.06 -19.51 23.97
CA ARG A 208 -5.58 -18.68 25.07
C ARG A 208 -4.23 -19.18 25.58
N ALA A 209 -3.39 -18.28 26.06
CA ALA A 209 -2.04 -18.59 26.52
C ALA A 209 -2.02 -19.72 27.56
N SER A 210 -3.06 -19.81 28.40
CA SER A 210 -3.24 -20.88 29.40
C SER A 210 -3.35 -22.30 28.82
N THR A 211 -3.65 -22.44 27.53
CA THR A 211 -3.74 -23.74 26.83
C THR A 211 -2.39 -24.24 26.31
N GLY A 212 -1.37 -23.39 26.25
CA GLY A 212 -0.05 -23.72 25.68
C GLY A 212 -0.04 -23.83 24.15
N ARG A 213 -1.13 -23.47 23.46
CA ARG A 213 -1.19 -23.46 21.99
C ARG A 213 -0.48 -22.25 21.42
N SER A 214 0.78 -22.45 21.05
CA SER A 214 1.68 -21.42 20.50
C SER A 214 1.63 -21.33 18.96
N PHE A 215 2.46 -20.44 18.40
CA PHE A 215 2.77 -20.41 16.97
C PHE A 215 3.30 -21.74 16.44
N ASP A 216 4.19 -22.42 17.18
CA ASP A 216 4.70 -23.73 16.77
C ASP A 216 3.59 -24.78 16.76
N TRP A 217 2.68 -24.77 17.73
CA TRP A 217 1.51 -25.65 17.72
C TRP A 217 0.64 -25.42 16.47
N ALA A 218 0.42 -24.16 16.08
CA ALA A 218 -0.34 -23.84 14.88
C ALA A 218 0.37 -24.31 13.60
N LEU A 219 1.69 -24.16 13.52
CA LEU A 219 2.50 -24.68 12.40
C LEU A 219 2.46 -26.22 12.33
N ASP A 220 2.57 -26.90 13.47
CA ASP A 220 2.52 -28.37 13.54
C ASP A 220 1.14 -28.93 13.19
N THR A 221 0.08 -28.22 13.58
CA THR A 221 -1.31 -28.66 13.39
C THR A 221 -1.86 -28.29 12.01
N PHE A 222 -1.51 -27.12 11.48
CA PHE A 222 -2.16 -26.51 10.32
C PHE A 222 -1.20 -26.00 9.24
N GLY A 223 0.12 -26.08 9.39
CA GLY A 223 1.01 -25.97 8.22
C GLY A 223 0.56 -26.99 7.18
N SER A 224 0.58 -26.74 5.88
CA SER A 224 -0.19 -27.47 4.83
C SER A 224 -1.55 -26.86 4.53
N ALA A 225 -2.28 -26.33 5.52
CA ALA A 225 -3.45 -25.49 5.27
C ALA A 225 -3.07 -24.02 5.01
N PHE A 226 -1.93 -23.58 5.54
CA PHE A 226 -1.41 -22.23 5.29
C PHE A 226 -0.88 -22.08 3.87
N SER A 227 -1.10 -20.90 3.29
CA SER A 227 -0.51 -20.46 2.04
C SER A 227 1.02 -20.62 2.02
N ASN A 228 1.56 -20.87 0.83
CA ASN A 228 2.99 -20.82 0.53
C ASN A 228 3.35 -19.55 -0.26
N THR A 229 2.38 -18.73 -0.68
CA THR A 229 2.62 -17.48 -1.42
C THR A 229 2.41 -16.24 -0.55
N THR A 230 1.81 -16.38 0.64
CA THR A 230 1.52 -15.25 1.53
C THR A 230 1.77 -15.58 3.00
N ILE A 231 2.23 -14.57 3.74
CA ILE A 231 2.34 -14.58 5.20
C ILE A 231 1.88 -13.22 5.75
N THR A 232 1.35 -13.17 6.97
CA THR A 232 1.07 -11.89 7.63
C THR A 232 1.93 -11.67 8.86
N PHE A 233 2.44 -10.44 8.99
CA PHE A 233 3.29 -10.01 10.10
C PHE A 233 2.61 -8.87 10.86
N GLN A 234 1.78 -9.19 11.85
CA GLN A 234 0.83 -8.26 12.46
C GLN A 234 1.09 -8.07 13.95
N THR A 235 1.30 -6.84 14.41
CA THR A 235 1.43 -6.58 15.84
C THR A 235 0.18 -6.97 16.62
N THR A 236 0.37 -7.62 17.77
CA THR A 236 -0.71 -8.05 18.67
C THR A 236 -1.43 -6.88 19.35
N ALA A 237 -0.92 -5.65 19.18
CA ALA A 237 -1.55 -4.42 19.65
C ALA A 237 -2.66 -3.89 18.71
N MET A 238 -2.67 -4.32 17.44
CA MET A 238 -3.65 -3.89 16.43
C MET A 238 -4.24 -5.09 15.69
N PRO A 239 -4.84 -6.07 16.40
CA PRO A 239 -5.32 -7.30 15.76
C PRO A 239 -6.55 -7.06 14.90
N ASP A 240 -7.23 -5.93 15.05
CA ASP A 240 -8.36 -5.53 14.22
C ASP A 240 -7.93 -4.92 12.88
N GLN A 241 -6.64 -4.89 12.57
CA GLN A 241 -6.10 -4.52 11.27
C GLN A 241 -5.54 -5.78 10.58
N LEU A 242 -5.56 -5.84 9.25
CA LEU A 242 -5.05 -6.91 8.39
C LEU A 242 -5.67 -8.32 8.56
N SER A 243 -6.49 -8.53 9.60
CA SER A 243 -7.08 -9.82 9.93
C SER A 243 -8.02 -10.38 8.86
N ASP A 244 -8.70 -9.51 8.10
CA ASP A 244 -9.53 -9.96 6.97
C ASP A 244 -8.68 -10.57 5.86
N TRP A 245 -7.57 -9.90 5.51
CA TRP A 245 -6.61 -10.42 4.55
C TRP A 245 -5.93 -11.68 5.05
N THR A 246 -5.54 -11.74 6.32
CA THR A 246 -4.91 -12.93 6.93
C THR A 246 -5.77 -14.17 6.73
N VAL A 247 -7.07 -14.08 7.04
CA VAL A 247 -7.99 -15.20 6.90
C VAL A 247 -8.30 -15.49 5.44
N PHE A 248 -8.54 -14.47 4.62
CA PHE A 248 -8.82 -14.62 3.20
C PHE A 248 -7.67 -15.29 2.44
N SER A 249 -6.44 -14.87 2.73
CA SER A 249 -5.23 -15.36 2.07
C SER A 249 -4.68 -16.66 2.64
N GLN A 250 -5.35 -17.24 3.64
CA GLN A 250 -4.87 -18.43 4.35
C GLN A 250 -3.44 -18.25 4.90
N SER A 251 -3.08 -17.03 5.26
CA SER A 251 -1.73 -16.71 5.72
C SER A 251 -1.53 -17.17 7.16
N PHE A 252 -0.32 -17.67 7.45
CA PHE A 252 0.12 -17.79 8.82
C PHE A 252 0.35 -16.38 9.39
N SER A 253 -0.28 -16.07 10.53
CA SER A 253 -0.17 -14.77 11.19
C SER A 253 0.88 -14.84 12.29
N TYR A 254 1.93 -14.07 12.13
CA TYR A 254 3.09 -14.11 13.01
C TYR A 254 3.47 -12.70 13.47
N PHE A 255 4.14 -12.60 14.61
CA PHE A 255 4.77 -11.36 15.04
C PHE A 255 5.80 -11.65 16.12
N ILE A 256 6.94 -10.97 16.05
CA ILE A 256 7.91 -10.93 17.13
C ILE A 256 8.55 -9.55 17.18
N THR A 257 9.01 -9.16 18.36
CA THR A 257 9.80 -7.94 18.56
C THR A 257 11.29 -8.21 18.64
N SER A 258 11.68 -9.47 18.83
CA SER A 258 13.07 -9.93 18.78
C SER A 258 13.54 -10.10 17.33
N ASP A 259 14.85 -10.25 17.17
CA ASP A 259 15.49 -10.52 15.87
C ASP A 259 14.90 -11.78 15.19
N LEU A 260 14.40 -11.62 13.96
CA LEU A 260 13.87 -12.68 13.11
C LEU A 260 14.93 -13.75 12.82
N ASN A 261 16.19 -13.35 12.63
CA ASN A 261 17.29 -14.26 12.36
C ASN A 261 17.59 -15.19 13.54
N ALA A 262 17.25 -14.79 14.77
CA ALA A 262 17.43 -15.60 15.97
C ALA A 262 16.24 -16.52 16.27
N SER A 263 15.08 -16.34 15.62
CA SER A 263 13.86 -17.09 15.90
C SER A 263 13.75 -18.35 15.05
N ALA A 264 13.76 -19.52 15.69
CA ALA A 264 13.52 -20.80 15.01
C ALA A 264 12.11 -20.87 14.43
N THR A 265 11.10 -20.37 15.15
CA THR A 265 9.71 -20.31 14.68
C THR A 265 9.57 -19.39 13.47
N ALA A 266 10.29 -18.25 13.43
CA ALA A 266 10.29 -17.37 12.25
C ALA A 266 10.84 -18.08 11.02
N LYS A 267 12.01 -18.73 11.15
CA LYS A 267 12.61 -19.52 10.06
C LYS A 267 11.67 -20.62 9.57
N ARG A 268 11.01 -21.34 10.48
CA ARG A 268 10.00 -22.36 10.13
C ARG A 268 8.82 -21.75 9.37
N ALA A 269 8.28 -20.63 9.85
CA ALA A 269 7.16 -19.95 9.21
C ALA A 269 7.50 -19.46 7.80
N PHE A 270 8.65 -18.80 7.64
CA PHE A 270 9.07 -18.18 6.38
C PHE A 270 9.62 -19.20 5.37
N SER A 271 10.24 -20.30 5.80
CA SER A 271 10.69 -21.37 4.87
C SER A 271 9.58 -21.99 4.01
N ARG A 272 8.31 -21.77 4.38
CA ARG A 272 7.16 -22.16 3.57
C ARG A 272 7.07 -21.35 2.27
N LEU A 273 7.59 -20.13 2.28
CA LEU A 273 7.56 -19.20 1.16
C LEU A 273 8.59 -19.55 0.08
N ASP A 274 9.69 -20.21 0.48
CA ASP A 274 10.76 -20.69 -0.42
C ASP A 274 10.25 -21.64 -1.53
N GLN A 275 9.02 -22.16 -1.39
CA GLN A 275 8.37 -23.01 -2.38
C GLN A 275 7.72 -22.23 -3.54
N SER A 276 7.60 -20.91 -3.40
CA SER A 276 6.94 -20.03 -4.37
C SER A 276 7.99 -19.28 -5.21
N PRO A 277 7.73 -19.05 -6.52
CA PRO A 277 8.62 -18.23 -7.34
C PRO A 277 8.82 -16.82 -6.76
N LEU A 278 7.75 -16.26 -6.21
CA LEU A 278 7.73 -15.05 -5.39
C LEU A 278 6.57 -15.15 -4.39
N ALA A 279 6.81 -14.81 -3.14
CA ALA A 279 5.81 -14.68 -2.10
C ALA A 279 5.60 -13.20 -1.70
N ALA A 280 4.55 -12.95 -0.92
CA ALA A 280 4.24 -11.62 -0.39
C ALA A 280 4.00 -11.69 1.13
N LEU A 281 4.78 -10.91 1.88
CA LEU A 281 4.51 -10.60 3.27
C LEU A 281 3.61 -9.37 3.34
N PHE A 282 2.53 -9.46 4.10
CA PHE A 282 1.69 -8.30 4.43
C PHE A 282 1.85 -7.96 5.91
N GLY A 283 2.06 -6.68 6.21
CA GLY A 283 2.23 -6.22 7.59
C GLY A 283 3.55 -5.49 7.79
N TRP A 284 3.91 -5.24 9.05
CA TRP A 284 5.09 -4.45 9.39
C TRP A 284 5.67 -4.84 10.74
N GLY A 285 6.96 -4.54 10.93
CA GLY A 285 7.75 -4.97 12.07
C GLY A 285 8.50 -3.85 12.77
N VAL A 286 9.24 -4.19 13.83
CA VAL A 286 9.99 -3.23 14.65
C VAL A 286 11.24 -2.71 13.91
N SER A 287 11.84 -3.54 13.06
CA SER A 287 12.99 -3.19 12.23
C SER A 287 12.62 -3.34 10.77
N GLU A 288 12.60 -2.24 10.04
CA GLU A 288 12.36 -2.23 8.59
C GLU A 288 13.40 -3.07 7.86
N ASN A 289 14.70 -2.71 7.98
CA ASN A 289 15.79 -3.45 7.35
C ASN A 289 15.81 -4.93 7.77
N GLY A 290 15.55 -5.22 9.05
CA GLY A 290 15.47 -6.59 9.54
C GLY A 290 14.31 -7.39 8.93
N LEU A 291 13.13 -6.78 8.78
CA LEU A 291 11.97 -7.44 8.18
C LEU A 291 12.12 -7.61 6.67
N VAL A 292 12.47 -6.54 5.95
CA VAL A 292 12.61 -6.55 4.48
C VAL A 292 13.75 -7.47 4.05
N GLY A 293 14.89 -7.43 4.75
CA GLY A 293 16.00 -8.35 4.51
C GLY A 293 15.60 -9.80 4.73
N PHE A 294 15.01 -10.13 5.88
CA PHE A 294 14.59 -11.49 6.20
C PHE A 294 13.52 -12.02 5.23
N ALA A 295 12.56 -11.19 4.83
CA ALA A 295 11.56 -11.56 3.82
C ALA A 295 12.20 -11.80 2.45
N SER A 296 13.13 -10.92 2.03
CA SER A 296 13.83 -11.03 0.74
C SER A 296 14.62 -12.34 0.64
N GLU A 297 15.33 -12.73 1.71
CA GLU A 297 16.06 -14.01 1.80
C GLU A 297 15.14 -15.23 1.66
N HIS A 298 13.84 -15.07 1.97
CA HIS A 298 12.79 -16.09 1.88
C HIS A 298 11.87 -15.87 0.67
N HIS A 299 12.40 -15.34 -0.43
CA HIS A 299 11.70 -15.18 -1.71
C HIS A 299 10.43 -14.31 -1.61
N ALA A 300 10.34 -13.45 -0.60
CA ALA A 300 9.14 -12.65 -0.33
C ALA A 300 9.42 -11.15 -0.43
N VAL A 301 8.46 -10.44 -1.03
CA VAL A 301 8.40 -8.97 -0.96
C VAL A 301 7.46 -8.51 0.14
N VAL A 302 7.73 -7.35 0.73
CA VAL A 302 6.93 -6.77 1.80
C VAL A 302 5.93 -5.76 1.23
N HIS A 303 4.69 -5.87 1.71
CA HIS A 303 3.64 -4.85 1.60
C HIS A 303 3.34 -4.34 3.00
N ALA A 304 3.75 -3.10 3.32
CA ALA A 304 3.38 -2.49 4.60
C ALA A 304 1.85 -2.34 4.65
N ALA A 305 1.22 -3.14 5.51
CA ALA A 305 -0.22 -3.32 5.54
C ALA A 305 -0.78 -3.59 6.96
N ASP A 306 0.00 -3.36 8.02
CA ASP A 306 -0.40 -3.57 9.40
C ASP A 306 -1.54 -2.66 9.90
N TRP A 307 -1.90 -1.63 9.13
CA TRP A 307 -3.07 -0.75 9.32
C TRP A 307 -4.16 -0.93 8.26
N ALA A 308 -3.99 -1.87 7.32
CA ALA A 308 -4.95 -2.05 6.23
C ALA A 308 -6.20 -2.79 6.71
N ILE A 309 -7.36 -2.38 6.21
CA ILE A 309 -8.64 -3.12 6.31
C ILE A 309 -9.29 -3.21 4.93
N ASN A 310 -10.23 -4.14 4.80
CA ASN A 310 -11.02 -4.36 3.60
C ASN A 310 -10.26 -4.84 2.37
N LEU A 311 -8.99 -5.23 2.51
CA LEU A 311 -8.21 -5.80 1.40
C LEU A 311 -8.91 -7.00 0.78
N SER A 312 -9.56 -7.84 1.58
CA SER A 312 -10.34 -9.00 1.10
C SER A 312 -11.53 -8.63 0.22
N VAL A 313 -12.06 -7.40 0.31
CA VAL A 313 -13.11 -6.89 -0.60
C VAL A 313 -12.50 -6.11 -1.75
N LEU A 314 -11.57 -5.20 -1.47
CA LEU A 314 -10.93 -4.34 -2.47
C LEU A 314 -10.14 -5.15 -3.51
N ALA A 315 -9.56 -6.29 -3.13
CA ALA A 315 -8.86 -7.19 -4.05
C ALA A 315 -9.78 -8.03 -4.94
N ASN A 316 -11.09 -8.00 -4.68
CA ASN A 316 -12.09 -8.86 -5.32
C ASN A 316 -13.23 -8.04 -5.94
N LEU A 317 -12.95 -6.82 -6.40
CA LEU A 317 -13.93 -6.02 -7.13
C LEU A 317 -14.28 -6.64 -8.50
N ASN A 318 -15.48 -6.34 -9.02
CA ASN A 318 -15.87 -6.79 -10.36
C ASN A 318 -15.19 -5.93 -11.42
N VAL A 319 -14.23 -6.51 -12.11
CA VAL A 319 -13.40 -5.82 -13.12
C VAL A 319 -13.80 -6.33 -14.50
N SER A 320 -14.29 -5.43 -15.36
CA SER A 320 -14.62 -5.78 -16.75
C SER A 320 -13.39 -6.34 -17.49
N SER A 321 -13.61 -7.23 -18.46
CA SER A 321 -12.54 -7.73 -19.35
C SER A 321 -11.85 -6.63 -20.16
N THR A 322 -12.45 -5.44 -20.25
CA THR A 322 -11.91 -4.25 -20.93
C THR A 322 -11.29 -3.24 -19.97
N PHE A 323 -11.26 -3.54 -18.67
CA PHE A 323 -10.65 -2.66 -17.68
C PHE A 323 -9.15 -2.55 -17.94
N ALA A 324 -8.67 -1.32 -18.02
CA ALA A 324 -7.26 -1.00 -18.12
C ALA A 324 -7.00 0.20 -17.22
N LEU A 325 -5.91 0.13 -16.45
CA LEU A 325 -5.37 1.30 -15.78
C LEU A 325 -4.43 1.98 -16.77
N THR A 326 -4.63 3.28 -16.96
CA THR A 326 -3.78 4.09 -17.83
C THR A 326 -3.56 5.43 -17.16
N GLN A 327 -2.30 5.80 -17.03
CA GLN A 327 -1.92 7.07 -16.47
C GLN A 327 -2.25 8.17 -17.48
N LYS A 328 -3.12 9.10 -17.11
CA LYS A 328 -3.62 10.13 -18.03
C LYS A 328 -2.64 11.30 -18.23
N THR A 329 -1.43 11.18 -17.69
CA THR A 329 -0.47 12.27 -17.53
C THR A 329 0.89 11.98 -18.17
N HIS A 330 0.99 10.99 -19.05
CA HIS A 330 2.18 10.82 -19.88
C HIS A 330 2.43 12.04 -20.78
N ALA A 331 3.69 12.47 -20.89
CA ALA A 331 4.11 13.41 -21.93
C ALA A 331 4.45 12.67 -23.22
N ASN A 332 3.61 12.85 -24.24
CA ASN A 332 3.81 12.26 -25.58
C ASN A 332 4.90 12.99 -26.37
N ASP A 333 4.96 14.32 -26.27
CA ASP A 333 5.95 15.17 -26.96
C ASP A 333 6.69 16.01 -25.93
N VAL A 334 7.91 15.59 -25.55
CA VAL A 334 8.79 16.39 -24.70
C VAL A 334 9.69 17.25 -25.58
N PRO A 335 9.45 18.58 -25.68
CA PRO A 335 10.35 19.47 -26.41
C PRO A 335 11.73 19.45 -25.76
N SER A 336 12.76 19.53 -26.59
CA SER A 336 14.11 19.68 -26.07
C SER A 336 14.21 21.01 -25.30
N PRO A 337 14.67 20.99 -24.04
CA PRO A 337 14.90 22.23 -23.31
C PRO A 337 16.01 23.05 -23.99
N PRO A 338 16.09 24.37 -23.72
CA PRO A 338 17.26 25.17 -24.09
C PRO A 338 18.57 24.52 -23.61
N PRO A 339 19.70 24.67 -24.34
CA PRO A 339 20.95 24.00 -23.99
C PRO A 339 21.46 24.28 -22.57
N ALA A 340 21.16 25.46 -22.04
CA ALA A 340 21.59 25.94 -20.73
C ALA A 340 20.48 25.80 -19.67
N VAL A 341 20.05 24.56 -19.41
CA VAL A 341 19.04 24.22 -18.38
C VAL A 341 19.59 23.17 -17.42
N HIS A 342 19.23 23.30 -16.14
CA HIS A 342 19.30 22.25 -15.13
C HIS A 342 17.91 21.69 -14.87
N THR A 343 17.73 20.37 -14.96
CA THR A 343 16.42 19.74 -14.82
C THR A 343 16.30 19.01 -13.49
N VAL A 344 15.20 19.29 -12.79
CA VAL A 344 14.89 18.75 -11.46
C VAL A 344 13.66 17.85 -11.52
N CYS A 345 13.74 16.69 -10.87
CA CYS A 345 12.62 15.77 -10.67
C CYS A 345 12.42 15.51 -9.19
N PHE A 346 11.26 15.90 -8.65
CA PHE A 346 10.85 15.54 -7.29
C PHE A 346 10.03 14.25 -7.31
N LEU A 347 10.32 13.33 -6.40
CA LEU A 347 9.59 12.08 -6.23
C LEU A 347 9.17 11.89 -4.77
N MET A 348 7.87 11.89 -4.50
CA MET A 348 7.31 11.51 -3.21
C MET A 348 7.57 10.02 -2.95
N THR A 349 8.16 9.70 -1.80
CA THR A 349 8.55 8.34 -1.38
C THR A 349 7.36 7.54 -0.80
N ASP A 350 7.64 6.30 -0.35
CA ASP A 350 6.74 5.44 0.45
C ASP A 350 5.46 4.96 -0.25
N GLY A 351 5.39 5.00 -1.58
CA GLY A 351 4.25 4.47 -2.34
C GLY A 351 4.13 2.94 -2.32
N ASP A 352 5.09 2.22 -1.76
CA ASP A 352 5.05 0.77 -1.52
C ASP A 352 4.18 0.44 -0.29
N ASN A 353 3.92 1.45 0.53
CA ASN A 353 3.12 1.38 1.74
C ASN A 353 1.62 1.29 1.41
N ILE A 354 1.14 0.06 1.22
CA ILE A 354 -0.26 -0.24 0.88
C ILE A 354 -1.22 0.36 1.91
N GLN A 355 -0.96 0.25 3.20
CA GLN A 355 -1.84 0.86 4.19
C GLN A 355 -1.91 2.37 4.06
N TRP A 356 -0.82 3.07 3.75
CA TRP A 356 -0.85 4.52 3.56
C TRP A 356 -1.76 4.89 2.39
N LEU A 357 -1.56 4.21 1.25
CA LEU A 357 -2.39 4.34 0.05
C LEU A 357 -3.88 4.09 0.32
N LEU A 358 -4.21 3.19 1.24
CA LEU A 358 -5.59 2.84 1.58
C LEU A 358 -6.21 3.70 2.69
N THR A 359 -5.43 4.33 3.56
CA THR A 359 -5.94 4.93 4.80
C THR A 359 -5.91 6.45 4.79
N SER A 360 -4.77 7.02 4.41
CA SER A 360 -4.45 8.41 4.73
C SER A 360 -3.71 9.16 3.61
N PHE A 361 -3.38 8.49 2.51
CA PHE A 361 -2.70 9.07 1.35
C PHE A 361 -3.37 10.36 0.84
N MET A 362 -4.69 10.43 0.90
CA MET A 362 -5.44 11.60 0.44
C MET A 362 -5.10 12.88 1.20
N ALA A 363 -4.60 12.79 2.43
CA ALA A 363 -4.14 13.95 3.20
C ALA A 363 -2.87 14.60 2.61
N TRP A 364 -2.05 13.82 1.88
CA TRP A 364 -0.89 14.33 1.13
C TRP A 364 -1.24 14.69 -0.30
N TYR A 365 -2.02 13.82 -0.94
CA TYR A 365 -2.31 13.91 -2.36
C TYR A 365 -3.29 15.04 -2.70
N ASN A 366 -4.36 15.19 -1.92
CA ASN A 366 -5.44 16.12 -2.22
C ASN A 366 -5.36 17.40 -1.38
N THR A 367 -4.24 18.10 -1.49
CA THR A 367 -3.99 19.38 -0.79
C THR A 367 -4.24 20.58 -1.69
N THR A 368 -4.32 21.78 -1.11
CA THR A 368 -4.39 23.04 -1.87
C THR A 368 -3.11 23.34 -2.65
N ALA A 369 -2.02 22.60 -2.42
CA ALA A 369 -0.78 22.70 -3.16
C ALA A 369 -0.71 21.77 -4.38
N LYS A 370 -1.67 20.84 -4.52
CA LYS A 370 -1.75 19.93 -5.66
C LYS A 370 -1.73 20.69 -6.99
N GLY A 371 -0.91 20.23 -7.93
CA GLY A 371 -0.80 20.82 -9.25
C GLY A 371 -0.11 22.19 -9.30
N LYS A 372 0.45 22.72 -8.21
CA LYS A 372 1.23 23.98 -8.26
C LYS A 372 2.58 23.82 -8.98
N THR A 373 3.14 22.61 -8.99
CA THR A 373 4.39 22.25 -9.67
C THR A 373 4.29 20.80 -10.15
N ASN A 374 5.13 20.43 -11.11
CA ASN A 374 5.29 19.03 -11.52
C ASN A 374 5.79 18.19 -10.34
N LEU A 375 5.21 17.00 -10.16
CA LEU A 375 5.51 16.12 -9.03
C LEU A 375 5.40 14.64 -9.43
N GLY A 376 6.41 13.86 -9.05
CA GLY A 376 6.36 12.41 -9.08
C GLY A 376 5.78 11.83 -7.78
N TRP A 377 5.03 10.75 -7.89
CA TRP A 377 4.58 9.92 -6.77
C TRP A 377 5.02 8.48 -6.97
N THR A 378 5.64 7.87 -5.96
CA THR A 378 5.72 6.41 -5.94
C THR A 378 4.34 5.81 -5.70
N ILE A 379 4.03 4.68 -6.33
CA ILE A 379 2.79 3.91 -6.11
C ILE A 379 3.05 2.42 -6.31
N SER A 380 2.45 1.58 -5.48
CA SER A 380 2.61 0.13 -5.55
C SER A 380 1.89 -0.45 -6.77
N PRO A 381 2.58 -1.14 -7.70
CA PRO A 381 1.94 -1.86 -8.80
C PRO A 381 0.94 -2.91 -8.31
N ALA A 382 1.13 -3.45 -7.10
CA ALA A 382 0.25 -4.45 -6.51
C ALA A 382 -1.19 -3.97 -6.33
N LEU A 383 -1.44 -2.65 -6.30
CA LEU A 383 -2.79 -2.10 -6.24
C LEU A 383 -3.68 -2.59 -7.39
N PHE A 384 -3.12 -2.99 -8.53
CA PHE A 384 -3.89 -3.59 -9.63
C PHE A 384 -4.76 -4.77 -9.16
N GLU A 385 -4.21 -5.61 -8.29
CA GLU A 385 -4.90 -6.79 -7.76
C GLU A 385 -5.36 -6.65 -6.32
N LEU A 386 -4.80 -5.70 -5.56
CA LEU A 386 -5.13 -5.49 -4.15
C LEU A 386 -6.24 -4.44 -3.95
N ALA A 387 -6.28 -3.39 -4.77
CA ALA A 387 -7.29 -2.33 -4.68
C ALA A 387 -7.35 -1.50 -5.97
N PRO A 388 -7.81 -2.06 -7.11
CA PRO A 388 -7.81 -1.38 -8.41
C PRO A 388 -8.63 -0.09 -8.42
N ALA A 389 -9.66 0.01 -7.56
CA ALA A 389 -10.44 1.23 -7.38
C ALA A 389 -9.59 2.42 -6.88
N VAL A 390 -8.65 2.17 -5.98
CA VAL A 390 -7.76 3.21 -5.43
C VAL A 390 -6.88 3.75 -6.54
N MET A 391 -6.21 2.85 -7.27
CA MET A 391 -5.30 3.25 -8.35
C MET A 391 -6.03 3.97 -9.49
N GLN A 392 -7.22 3.49 -9.88
CA GLN A 392 -8.06 4.18 -10.86
C GLN A 392 -8.41 5.59 -10.41
N TYR A 393 -8.85 5.76 -9.16
CA TYR A 393 -9.18 7.08 -8.61
C TYR A 393 -7.97 8.03 -8.65
N LEU A 394 -6.78 7.53 -8.27
CA LEU A 394 -5.56 8.34 -8.31
C LEU A 394 -5.22 8.78 -9.74
N TYR A 395 -5.35 7.90 -10.73
CA TYR A 395 -5.11 8.23 -12.14
C TYR A 395 -6.17 9.19 -12.71
N ASP A 396 -7.43 9.00 -12.34
CA ASP A 396 -8.53 9.84 -12.78
C ASP A 396 -8.44 11.26 -12.23
N THR A 397 -7.88 11.41 -11.03
CA THR A 397 -7.78 12.70 -10.32
C THR A 397 -6.38 13.31 -10.36
N ALA A 398 -5.43 12.70 -11.07
CA ALA A 398 -4.08 13.22 -11.27
C ALA A 398 -4.13 14.61 -11.89
N SER A 399 -3.34 15.55 -11.36
CA SER A 399 -3.21 16.85 -12.01
C SER A 399 -2.52 16.66 -13.35
N ASN A 400 -3.13 17.16 -14.42
CA ASN A 400 -2.61 16.99 -15.78
C ASN A 400 -1.98 18.28 -16.35
N GLY A 401 -1.85 19.33 -15.53
CA GLY A 401 -1.33 20.63 -15.94
C GLY A 401 -2.30 21.51 -16.75
N THR A 402 -3.54 21.06 -16.99
CA THR A 402 -4.54 21.80 -17.81
C THR A 402 -5.66 22.43 -16.98
N THR A 403 -5.82 22.02 -15.72
CA THR A 403 -6.82 22.58 -14.81
C THR A 403 -6.42 24.00 -14.38
N ALA A 404 -7.35 24.95 -14.43
CA ALA A 404 -7.09 26.33 -14.03
C ALA A 404 -6.57 26.41 -12.57
N GLY A 405 -5.42 27.05 -12.38
CA GLY A 405 -4.73 27.14 -11.08
C GLY A 405 -3.86 25.93 -10.73
N MET A 406 -3.78 24.92 -11.59
CA MET A 406 -2.95 23.72 -11.44
C MET A 406 -2.08 23.49 -12.69
N PRO A 407 -1.05 24.32 -12.93
CA PRO A 407 -0.20 24.20 -14.12
C PRO A 407 0.77 23.00 -14.07
N GLY A 408 1.00 22.43 -12.89
CA GLY A 408 1.85 21.27 -12.66
C GLY A 408 1.13 19.95 -12.95
N ARG A 409 1.91 18.95 -13.32
CA ARG A 409 1.45 17.60 -13.63
C ARG A 409 1.91 16.61 -12.56
N ASP A 410 1.02 15.72 -12.15
CA ASP A 410 1.33 14.54 -11.35
C ASP A 410 1.75 13.38 -12.28
N PHE A 411 2.76 12.61 -11.89
CA PHE A 411 3.15 11.39 -12.59
C PHE A 411 3.52 10.29 -11.59
N PHE A 412 3.20 9.04 -11.90
CA PHE A 412 3.37 7.91 -10.99
C PHE A 412 4.51 6.98 -11.45
N VAL A 413 5.28 6.51 -10.47
CA VAL A 413 6.45 5.64 -10.61
C VAL A 413 6.22 4.38 -9.77
N ALA A 414 6.63 3.21 -10.25
CA ALA A 414 6.54 1.98 -9.45
C ALA A 414 7.38 2.14 -8.18
N ALA A 415 6.74 1.92 -7.04
CA ALA A 415 7.33 2.10 -5.72
C ALA A 415 8.46 1.09 -5.41
N PRO A 416 9.30 1.34 -4.39
CA PRO A 416 10.41 0.45 -4.10
C PRO A 416 9.98 -0.95 -3.67
N SER A 417 10.55 -2.04 -4.20
CA SER A 417 11.56 -2.11 -5.27
C SER A 417 10.98 -2.64 -6.59
N GLY A 418 9.70 -2.38 -6.85
CA GLY A 418 8.92 -2.97 -7.95
C GLY A 418 7.56 -3.44 -7.47
N LEU A 419 7.23 -4.72 -7.68
CA LEU A 419 5.96 -5.30 -7.25
C LEU A 419 5.73 -5.22 -5.73
N GLY A 420 6.79 -5.18 -4.93
CA GLY A 420 6.73 -4.94 -3.49
C GLY A 420 8.11 -4.60 -2.95
N TYR A 421 8.19 -4.27 -1.66
CA TYR A 421 9.43 -3.86 -1.06
C TYR A 421 10.32 -5.07 -0.75
N GLY A 422 11.37 -5.23 -1.53
CA GLY A 422 12.42 -6.21 -1.32
C GLY A 422 13.79 -5.60 -1.63
N TYR A 423 14.84 -6.22 -1.12
CA TYR A 423 16.22 -5.84 -1.43
C TYR A 423 16.72 -6.72 -2.59
N PRO A 424 16.96 -6.15 -3.79
CA PRO A 424 17.42 -6.91 -4.95
C PRO A 424 18.68 -7.75 -4.68
N ASN A 425 19.59 -7.24 -3.84
CA ASN A 425 20.82 -7.94 -3.45
C ASN A 425 20.58 -9.14 -2.52
N SER A 426 19.38 -9.29 -1.95
CA SER A 426 19.02 -10.40 -1.05
C SER A 426 17.99 -11.36 -1.66
N LEU A 427 17.31 -10.98 -2.74
CA LEU A 427 16.30 -11.80 -3.41
C LEU A 427 16.95 -12.92 -4.24
N PRO A 428 16.69 -14.21 -3.95
CA PRO A 428 17.30 -15.32 -4.69
C PRO A 428 16.81 -15.45 -6.14
N ASN A 429 15.52 -15.19 -6.39
CA ASN A 429 14.85 -15.38 -7.68
C ASN A 429 14.59 -14.03 -8.39
N MET A 430 15.66 -13.28 -8.67
CA MET A 430 15.51 -11.94 -9.27
C MET A 430 14.89 -11.94 -10.67
N ALA A 431 15.07 -13.00 -11.46
CA ALA A 431 14.47 -13.07 -12.79
C ALA A 431 12.93 -13.14 -12.70
N GLU A 432 12.40 -14.05 -11.88
CA GLU A 432 10.97 -14.20 -11.65
C GLU A 432 10.36 -12.93 -11.02
N PHE A 433 11.04 -12.33 -10.05
CA PHE A 433 10.66 -11.04 -9.47
C PHE A 433 10.59 -9.93 -10.53
N SER A 434 11.58 -9.88 -11.42
CA SER A 434 11.68 -8.87 -12.48
C SER A 434 10.55 -9.01 -13.49
N THR A 435 10.31 -10.23 -13.99
CA THR A 435 9.22 -10.50 -14.94
C THR A 435 7.86 -10.19 -14.33
N LEU A 436 7.62 -10.60 -13.08
CA LEU A 436 6.34 -10.30 -12.45
C LEU A 436 6.18 -8.80 -12.17
N THR A 437 7.25 -8.10 -11.76
CA THR A 437 7.25 -6.64 -11.64
C THR A 437 6.91 -5.97 -12.98
N SER A 438 7.51 -6.43 -14.08
CA SER A 438 7.27 -5.95 -15.45
C SER A 438 5.82 -6.15 -15.88
N ASP A 439 5.23 -7.31 -15.59
CA ASP A 439 3.83 -7.61 -15.93
C ASP A 439 2.85 -6.72 -15.15
N PHE A 440 3.09 -6.51 -13.86
CA PHE A 440 2.28 -5.59 -13.06
C PHE A 440 2.46 -4.14 -13.50
N MET A 441 3.68 -3.74 -13.83
CA MET A 441 3.97 -2.42 -14.41
C MET A 441 3.24 -2.21 -15.74
N ALA A 442 3.17 -3.24 -16.59
CA ALA A 442 2.37 -3.18 -17.82
C ALA A 442 0.88 -3.01 -17.55
N ALA A 443 0.32 -3.78 -16.61
CA ALA A 443 -1.10 -3.73 -16.25
C ALA A 443 -1.50 -2.40 -15.57
N THR A 444 -0.53 -1.69 -15.01
CA THR A 444 -0.72 -0.43 -14.31
C THR A 444 -0.22 0.79 -15.07
N ASP A 445 0.33 0.63 -16.27
CA ASP A 445 0.91 1.73 -17.05
C ASP A 445 1.99 2.52 -16.26
N LEU A 446 2.81 1.77 -15.52
CA LEU A 446 4.01 2.25 -14.85
C LEU A 446 5.23 1.84 -15.67
N ARG A 447 6.19 2.76 -15.84
CA ARG A 447 7.36 2.53 -16.70
C ARG A 447 8.70 2.87 -16.09
N ILE A 448 8.70 3.49 -14.92
CA ILE A 448 9.89 3.79 -14.13
C ILE A 448 9.73 3.04 -12.81
N VAL A 449 10.80 2.41 -12.33
CA VAL A 449 10.81 1.70 -11.05
C VAL A 449 11.78 2.37 -10.08
N ASN A 450 11.30 2.65 -8.87
CA ASN A 450 12.17 3.01 -7.77
C ASN A 450 12.70 1.72 -7.11
N VAL A 451 13.97 1.70 -6.72
CA VAL A 451 14.63 0.59 -6.06
C VAL A 451 15.36 1.10 -4.82
N ILE A 452 15.18 0.39 -3.71
CA ILE A 452 16.00 0.57 -2.51
C ILE A 452 16.99 -0.59 -2.39
N THR A 453 18.25 -0.28 -2.14
CA THR A 453 19.33 -1.25 -1.96
C THR A 453 20.04 -1.05 -0.62
N THR A 454 20.56 -2.15 -0.06
CA THR A 454 21.43 -2.13 1.12
C THR A 454 22.91 -2.31 0.77
N ASP A 455 23.22 -2.58 -0.50
CA ASP A 455 24.60 -2.71 -1.01
C ASP A 455 25.16 -1.34 -1.40
N ASN A 456 25.76 -0.63 -0.44
CA ASN A 456 26.32 0.70 -0.68
C ASN A 456 27.60 0.66 -1.54
N ASP A 457 28.33 -0.46 -1.54
CA ASP A 457 29.59 -0.62 -2.28
C ASP A 457 29.33 -0.92 -3.76
N ASN A 458 28.27 -1.68 -4.06
CA ASN A 458 27.78 -1.93 -5.40
C ASN A 458 26.25 -1.70 -5.51
N PRO A 459 25.79 -0.44 -5.57
CA PRO A 459 24.36 -0.11 -5.53
C PRO A 459 23.52 -0.72 -6.67
N THR A 460 24.16 -1.01 -7.80
CA THR A 460 23.52 -1.62 -8.98
C THR A 460 23.54 -3.15 -8.97
N ASN A 461 24.05 -3.76 -7.90
CA ASN A 461 24.13 -5.20 -7.78
C ASN A 461 22.76 -5.87 -7.98
N ASN A 462 22.73 -6.93 -8.79
CA ASN A 462 21.56 -7.75 -9.09
C ASN A 462 20.39 -7.02 -9.79
N LEU A 463 20.62 -5.85 -10.42
CA LEU A 463 19.58 -5.12 -11.15
C LEU A 463 19.45 -5.50 -12.63
N ASP A 464 20.36 -6.33 -13.17
CA ASP A 464 20.44 -6.66 -14.60
C ASP A 464 19.12 -7.23 -15.15
N SER A 465 18.49 -8.15 -14.41
CA SER A 465 17.21 -8.75 -14.82
C SER A 465 16.09 -7.70 -14.84
N LEU A 466 16.01 -6.86 -13.81
CA LEU A 466 14.95 -5.87 -13.66
C LEU A 466 15.02 -4.77 -14.73
N ILE A 467 16.21 -4.20 -14.95
CA ILE A 467 16.39 -3.16 -15.98
C ILE A 467 16.24 -3.74 -17.39
N ALA A 468 16.45 -5.04 -17.58
CA ALA A 468 16.27 -5.68 -18.89
C ALA A 468 14.81 -5.80 -19.32
N GLU A 469 13.87 -5.86 -18.38
CA GLU A 469 12.44 -6.05 -18.62
C GLU A 469 11.84 -5.00 -19.59
N PRO A 470 10.94 -5.40 -20.51
CA PRO A 470 10.41 -4.51 -21.54
C PRO A 470 9.53 -3.40 -20.98
N ASN A 471 8.99 -3.55 -19.76
CA ASN A 471 8.16 -2.53 -19.12
C ASN A 471 8.92 -1.60 -18.16
N VAL A 472 10.24 -1.75 -18.06
CA VAL A 472 11.10 -0.87 -17.26
C VAL A 472 11.91 0.01 -18.20
N ASP A 473 11.64 1.31 -18.22
CA ASP A 473 12.36 2.29 -19.04
C ASP A 473 13.53 2.93 -18.28
N ALA A 474 13.46 3.00 -16.95
CA ALA A 474 14.52 3.51 -16.08
C ALA A 474 14.38 3.00 -14.64
N VAL A 475 15.49 3.01 -13.91
CA VAL A 475 15.54 2.75 -12.47
C VAL A 475 15.93 4.04 -11.72
N PHE A 476 15.14 4.40 -10.70
CA PHE A 476 15.53 5.39 -9.69
C PHE A 476 16.07 4.65 -8.47
N LEU A 477 17.34 4.87 -8.13
CA LEU A 477 18.06 4.03 -7.17
C LEU A 477 18.42 4.79 -5.88
N TYR A 478 17.99 4.25 -4.74
CA TYR A 478 18.22 4.82 -3.42
C TYR A 478 18.94 3.82 -2.50
N PRO A 479 20.14 4.18 -1.99
CA PRO A 479 20.74 3.43 -0.89
C PRO A 479 19.95 3.64 0.42
N TYR A 480 19.64 2.56 1.12
CA TYR A 480 18.72 2.53 2.27
C TYR A 480 19.03 3.60 3.33
N ASP A 481 20.30 3.69 3.77
CA ASP A 481 20.70 4.59 4.86
C ASP A 481 20.58 6.08 4.48
N ASN A 482 20.68 6.39 3.18
CA ASN A 482 20.63 7.75 2.67
C ASN A 482 20.32 7.74 1.17
N TYR A 483 19.11 8.15 0.79
CA TYR A 483 18.65 8.13 -0.60
C TYR A 483 19.45 9.06 -1.54
N ALA A 484 20.24 9.99 -0.98
CA ALA A 484 21.13 10.90 -1.71
C ALA A 484 22.60 10.45 -1.73
N LEU A 485 22.93 9.26 -1.19
CA LEU A 485 24.31 8.77 -1.09
C LEU A 485 25.03 8.72 -2.44
N LEU A 486 24.28 8.48 -3.53
CA LEU A 486 24.82 8.37 -4.88
C LEU A 486 25.09 9.73 -5.56
N ASN A 487 24.76 10.85 -4.90
CA ASN A 487 25.04 12.21 -5.35
C ASN A 487 24.60 12.52 -6.80
N GLY A 488 23.48 11.93 -7.24
CA GLY A 488 22.96 12.10 -8.61
C GLY A 488 23.72 11.28 -9.66
N SER A 489 24.33 10.16 -9.27
CA SER A 489 24.98 9.25 -10.22
C SER A 489 24.03 8.87 -11.35
N LEU A 490 24.56 8.77 -12.56
CA LEU A 490 23.82 8.31 -13.73
C LEU A 490 24.66 7.25 -14.42
N THR A 491 24.15 6.03 -14.47
CA THR A 491 24.80 4.90 -15.15
C THR A 491 23.83 4.30 -16.16
N TRP A 492 24.34 3.55 -17.13
CA TRP A 492 23.55 2.90 -18.16
C TRP A 492 23.66 1.38 -18.02
N MET A 493 22.51 0.72 -17.89
CA MET A 493 22.40 -0.73 -17.88
C MET A 493 21.40 -1.16 -18.93
N ASN A 494 21.77 -2.12 -19.78
CA ASN A 494 20.96 -2.54 -20.94
C ASN A 494 20.42 -1.38 -21.80
N GLY A 495 21.22 -0.30 -21.96
CA GLY A 495 20.86 0.89 -22.72
C GLY A 495 19.82 1.81 -22.06
N LYS A 496 19.45 1.56 -20.80
CA LYS A 496 18.48 2.34 -20.00
C LYS A 496 19.17 3.00 -18.80
N PRO A 497 18.71 4.19 -18.36
CA PRO A 497 19.37 4.91 -17.29
C PRO A 497 19.00 4.36 -15.90
N VAL A 498 20.02 4.25 -15.04
CA VAL A 498 19.91 4.03 -13.60
C VAL A 498 20.37 5.31 -12.91
N ILE A 499 19.46 5.98 -12.20
CA ILE A 499 19.63 7.34 -11.72
C ILE A 499 19.54 7.37 -10.20
N GLY A 500 20.62 7.81 -9.55
CA GLY A 500 20.70 7.96 -8.11
C GLY A 500 20.06 9.26 -7.62
N GLY A 501 19.53 9.25 -6.40
CA GLY A 501 19.15 10.49 -5.72
C GLY A 501 20.36 11.40 -5.50
N ARG A 502 20.18 12.72 -5.66
CA ARG A 502 21.25 13.71 -5.47
C ARG A 502 21.18 14.44 -4.14
N TYR A 503 19.98 14.83 -3.73
CA TYR A 503 19.71 15.49 -2.45
C TYR A 503 18.38 14.99 -1.88
N ASN A 504 18.24 14.97 -0.56
CA ASN A 504 16.99 14.61 0.11
C ASN A 504 16.24 15.87 0.54
N LEU A 505 14.98 15.99 0.12
CA LEU A 505 14.04 16.87 0.81
C LEU A 505 13.46 16.09 2.00
N TRP A 506 14.14 16.20 3.14
CA TRP A 506 13.88 15.41 4.34
C TRP A 506 14.22 16.27 5.57
N SER A 507 13.31 16.42 6.53
CA SER A 507 13.61 17.20 7.75
C SER A 507 14.78 16.62 8.56
N GLY A 508 15.34 17.43 9.46
CA GLY A 508 16.42 17.01 10.35
C GLY A 508 17.75 17.52 9.85
N THR A 509 18.69 16.61 9.57
CA THR A 509 20.04 16.97 9.12
C THR A 509 20.19 17.08 7.60
N PHE A 510 19.13 16.87 6.83
CA PHE A 510 19.13 17.02 5.37
C PHE A 510 18.56 18.38 4.95
N GLU A 511 18.02 18.49 3.74
CA GLU A 511 17.67 19.78 3.15
C GLU A 511 16.27 20.25 3.54
N THR A 512 16.15 21.57 3.75
CA THR A 512 14.87 22.28 3.72
C THR A 512 14.58 22.76 2.30
N PRO A 513 13.36 23.22 1.98
CA PRO A 513 13.07 23.82 0.68
C PRO A 513 14.05 24.92 0.27
N GLN A 514 14.49 25.75 1.22
CA GLN A 514 15.41 26.87 0.97
C GLN A 514 16.85 26.41 0.72
N THR A 515 17.38 25.50 1.56
CA THR A 515 18.76 25.02 1.38
C THR A 515 18.88 24.19 0.11
N LEU A 516 17.85 23.39 -0.20
CA LEU A 516 17.77 22.60 -1.41
C LEU A 516 17.76 23.48 -2.66
N ALA A 517 16.90 24.51 -2.71
CA ALA A 517 16.83 25.43 -3.84
C ALA A 517 18.16 26.17 -4.03
N ALA A 518 18.83 26.61 -2.96
CA ALA A 518 20.13 27.25 -3.03
C ALA A 518 21.21 26.32 -3.63
N LYS A 519 21.23 25.04 -3.23
CA LYS A 519 22.14 24.04 -3.79
C LYS A 519 21.88 23.81 -5.28
N ILE A 520 20.62 23.61 -5.66
CA ILE A 520 20.22 23.39 -7.07
C ILE A 520 20.59 24.58 -7.94
N ASN A 521 20.36 25.81 -7.48
CA ASN A 521 20.67 27.02 -8.23
C ASN A 521 22.17 27.20 -8.53
N ALA A 522 23.04 26.56 -7.74
CA ALA A 522 24.49 26.56 -7.92
C ALA A 522 25.00 25.46 -8.86
N LEU A 523 24.14 24.54 -9.30
CA LEU A 523 24.53 23.42 -10.17
C LEU A 523 24.69 23.84 -11.64
N PRO A 524 25.42 23.02 -12.44
CA PRO A 524 25.64 23.30 -13.86
C PRO A 524 24.33 23.28 -14.66
N ARG A 525 24.29 24.08 -15.73
CA ARG A 525 23.18 24.15 -16.69
C ARG A 525 23.67 23.73 -18.07
N ASN A 526 23.72 22.42 -18.33
CA ASN A 526 24.13 21.81 -19.59
C ASN A 526 23.35 20.50 -19.79
N ILE A 527 22.38 20.51 -20.71
CA ILE A 527 21.48 19.38 -20.94
C ILE A 527 22.19 18.09 -21.37
N GLN A 528 23.45 18.16 -21.82
CA GLN A 528 24.26 17.01 -22.21
C GLN A 528 25.05 16.39 -21.05
N SER A 529 25.12 17.06 -19.89
CA SER A 529 25.82 16.59 -18.71
C SER A 529 24.88 15.90 -17.74
N ALA A 530 25.26 14.72 -17.24
CA ALA A 530 24.57 14.08 -16.13
C ALA A 530 24.47 15.00 -14.90
N ASP A 531 25.46 15.88 -14.69
CA ASP A 531 25.47 16.84 -13.58
C ASP A 531 24.41 17.92 -13.66
N SER A 532 23.69 18.03 -14.78
CA SER A 532 22.58 18.96 -14.95
C SER A 532 21.20 18.33 -14.72
N TYR A 533 21.17 17.13 -14.14
CA TYR A 533 19.95 16.43 -13.77
C TYR A 533 19.97 16.11 -12.27
N THR A 534 18.92 16.49 -11.55
CA THR A 534 18.79 16.25 -10.10
C THR A 534 17.48 15.52 -9.80
N LEU A 535 17.60 14.25 -9.41
CA LEU A 535 16.52 13.49 -8.78
C LEU A 535 16.51 13.76 -7.27
N ILE A 536 15.33 14.10 -6.73
CA ILE A 536 15.13 14.49 -5.34
C ILE A 536 14.06 13.59 -4.73
N PRO A 537 14.45 12.64 -3.85
CA PRO A 537 13.51 11.97 -2.97
C PRO A 537 12.90 12.97 -1.99
N VAL A 538 11.57 12.96 -1.90
CA VAL A 538 10.80 13.79 -0.96
C VAL A 538 10.19 12.88 0.09
N HIS A 539 10.72 12.96 1.31
CA HIS A 539 10.29 12.10 2.40
C HIS A 539 8.90 12.51 2.91
N VAL A 540 7.90 11.68 2.63
CA VAL A 540 6.48 12.04 2.81
C VAL A 540 6.10 12.26 4.27
N TRP A 541 6.80 11.64 5.22
CA TRP A 541 6.49 11.81 6.65
C TRP A 541 7.01 13.11 7.25
N THR A 542 7.86 13.85 6.53
CA THR A 542 8.45 15.10 7.02
C THR A 542 8.28 16.28 6.08
N ASN A 543 7.85 16.04 4.84
CA ASN A 543 7.61 17.07 3.84
C ASN A 543 6.30 16.81 3.09
N SER A 544 5.71 17.90 2.61
CA SER A 544 4.42 17.93 1.92
C SER A 544 4.56 18.42 0.47
N VAL A 545 3.48 18.31 -0.29
CA VAL A 545 3.37 18.94 -1.63
C VAL A 545 3.62 20.45 -1.56
N GLN A 546 3.28 21.09 -0.43
CA GLN A 546 3.55 22.52 -0.23
C GLN A 546 5.05 22.80 -0.08
N ASP A 547 5.83 21.92 0.56
CA ASP A 547 7.28 22.07 0.68
C ASP A 547 7.96 21.96 -0.69
N VAL A 548 7.49 21.03 -1.53
CA VAL A 548 7.94 20.90 -2.92
C VAL A 548 7.61 22.16 -3.71
N ALA A 549 6.37 22.65 -3.63
CA ALA A 549 5.96 23.89 -4.31
C ALA A 549 6.76 25.11 -3.84
N THR A 550 7.07 25.19 -2.54
CA THR A 550 7.93 26.23 -1.97
C THR A 550 9.35 26.13 -2.54
N CYS A 551 9.95 24.94 -2.58
CA CYS A 551 11.28 24.74 -3.17
C CYS A 551 11.30 25.16 -4.64
N ALA A 552 10.33 24.68 -5.43
CA ALA A 552 10.20 25.01 -6.86
C ALA A 552 10.09 26.52 -7.11
N SER A 553 9.37 27.25 -6.25
CA SER A 553 9.22 28.72 -6.37
C SER A 553 10.51 29.51 -6.12
N LEU A 554 11.52 28.89 -5.51
CA LEU A 554 12.82 29.51 -5.18
C LEU A 554 13.90 29.20 -6.24
N LEU A 555 13.58 28.42 -7.27
CA LEU A 555 14.51 28.07 -8.35
C LEU A 555 14.66 29.24 -9.31
N GLN A 556 15.90 29.48 -9.74
CA GLN A 556 16.28 30.57 -10.64
C GLN A 556 15.99 30.21 -12.10
N ALA A 557 16.01 31.23 -12.97
CA ALA A 557 15.97 31.02 -14.42
C ALA A 557 17.07 30.03 -14.87
N GLY A 558 16.71 29.19 -15.84
CA GLY A 558 17.58 28.09 -16.31
C GLY A 558 17.58 26.86 -15.39
N VAL A 559 16.68 26.78 -14.41
CA VAL A 559 16.35 25.56 -13.69
C VAL A 559 14.87 25.26 -13.92
N ASP A 560 14.53 24.04 -14.32
CA ASP A 560 13.14 23.63 -14.49
C ASP A 560 12.78 22.38 -13.71
N VAL A 561 11.53 22.33 -13.22
CA VAL A 561 10.97 21.17 -12.52
C VAL A 561 10.09 20.41 -13.50
N VAL A 562 10.37 19.13 -13.67
CA VAL A 562 9.64 18.25 -14.58
C VAL A 562 9.17 16.99 -13.85
N THR A 563 8.21 16.30 -14.45
CA THR A 563 7.75 14.99 -13.99
C THR A 563 8.78 13.89 -14.32
N PRO A 564 8.75 12.76 -13.59
CA PRO A 564 9.63 11.60 -13.83
C PRO A 564 9.76 11.13 -15.28
N ASP A 565 8.67 11.04 -16.04
CA ASP A 565 8.69 10.64 -17.45
C ASP A 565 9.52 11.60 -18.31
N VAL A 566 9.30 12.92 -18.16
CA VAL A 566 10.04 13.96 -18.87
C VAL A 566 11.52 13.94 -18.47
N PHE A 567 11.80 13.72 -17.18
CA PHE A 567 13.15 13.61 -16.66
C PHE A 567 13.93 12.48 -17.34
N VAL A 568 13.35 11.28 -17.38
CA VAL A 568 13.93 10.09 -18.02
C VAL A 568 14.08 10.29 -19.53
N GLN A 569 13.07 10.86 -20.21
CA GLN A 569 13.13 11.13 -21.65
C GLN A 569 14.26 12.11 -22.00
N ARG A 570 14.45 13.18 -21.22
CA ARG A 570 15.53 14.17 -21.44
C ARG A 570 16.91 13.55 -21.25
N ILE A 571 17.10 12.77 -20.19
CA ILE A 571 18.34 12.01 -19.96
C ILE A 571 18.63 11.09 -21.15
N SER A 572 17.63 10.29 -21.55
CA SER A 572 17.72 9.34 -22.67
C SER A 572 18.07 9.97 -24.01
N LYS A 573 17.65 11.20 -24.23
CA LYS A 573 17.86 11.95 -25.47
C LYS A 573 19.16 12.73 -25.52
N HIS A 574 19.62 13.24 -24.37
CA HIS A 574 20.65 14.29 -24.35
C HIS A 574 21.96 13.90 -23.65
N VAL A 575 21.92 12.95 -22.70
CA VAL A 575 23.12 12.51 -21.99
C VAL A 575 23.75 11.33 -22.73
N ALA A 576 25.08 11.38 -22.93
CA ALA A 576 25.79 10.31 -23.61
C ALA A 576 25.71 8.97 -22.85
N ARG A 577 25.58 7.87 -23.60
CA ARG A 577 25.68 6.51 -23.09
C ARG A 577 27.15 6.11 -23.08
N THR A 578 27.84 6.42 -21.99
CA THR A 578 29.26 6.12 -21.79
C THR A 578 29.46 4.86 -20.98
#